data_AF-A0AAF0UQL6-F1
#
_entry.id   AF-A0AAF0UQL6-F1
#
_cell.length_a   1.000
_cell.length_b   1.000
_cell.length_c   1.000
_cell.angle_alpha   90.00
_cell.angle_beta   90.00
_cell.angle_gamma   90.00
#
_symmetry.space_group_name_H-M   'P 1'
#
loop_
_entity.id
_entity.type
_entity.pdbx_description
1 polymer ?
#
loop_
_entity_poly.entity_id
_entity_poly.type
_entity_poly.pdbx_seq_one_letter_code
_entity_poly.pdbx_strand_id
1 'polypeptide(L)'
;MKDFSNWIEEMELHDPQLKGGNFTWFRGTNHHSAARLDRFLYSREWEETFKNIRQTIMPRVTSDHSPIMLQCGGWWQNKSYFKFENWWLKVDGFKGLVDSWWSEFVVEGCPDYKLSMKLKLLKQKLKEWSKQIGGELGTKKNKLLSELGDIDLAQDSRLLTEDELMVRATILVELEELAKIEESRWRQKSRILWLKQGDNNTRFFQRMAIAHKRYNNIDRLIISGEEVKEPEDIKLNMIEFYKKLYTETELWRPSFEYVNCPRISQEEQEWLQRPFSEDEVLNIIKHCDGDKAPGPDGFTMSFFKVCWETLKEDLMQTIHNFHQKETFEKSFNATFVALIPKKHGA
;
A
#
# COMPACT_ATOMS: atom_id res chain seq x y z
N MET A 1 40.80 15.70 8.99
CA MET A 1 39.46 16.27 9.28
C MET A 1 39.46 17.79 9.33
N LYS A 2 40.50 18.47 9.85
CA LYS A 2 40.55 19.95 9.87
C LYS A 2 40.39 20.58 8.48
N ASP A 3 41.10 20.08 7.48
CA ASP A 3 41.01 20.64 6.12
C ASP A 3 39.61 20.51 5.49
N PHE A 4 38.89 19.43 5.81
CA PHE A 4 37.51 19.23 5.34
C PHE A 4 36.53 20.16 6.07
N SER A 5 36.72 20.36 7.38
CA SER A 5 35.94 21.35 8.15
C SER A 5 36.18 22.76 7.64
N ASN A 6 37.43 23.14 7.38
CA ASN A 6 37.78 24.43 6.81
C ASN A 6 37.14 24.61 5.42
N TRP A 7 37.15 23.58 4.57
CA TRP A 7 36.49 23.63 3.26
C TRP A 7 34.96 23.82 3.37
N ILE A 8 34.30 23.18 4.34
CA ILE A 8 32.86 23.39 4.60
C ILE A 8 32.60 24.84 4.99
N GLU A 9 33.43 25.40 5.87
CA GLU A 9 33.33 26.80 6.31
C GLU A 9 33.62 27.78 5.15
N GLU A 10 34.66 27.53 4.35
CA GLU A 10 35.03 28.35 3.19
C GLU A 10 33.94 28.36 2.10
N MET A 11 33.25 27.24 1.91
CA MET A 11 32.16 27.11 0.94
C MET A 11 30.80 27.54 1.52
N GLU A 12 30.76 28.04 2.76
CA GLU A 12 29.54 28.44 3.48
C GLU A 12 28.46 27.34 3.50
N LEU A 13 28.88 26.08 3.56
CA LEU A 13 27.97 24.94 3.55
C LEU A 13 27.46 24.62 4.96
N HIS A 14 26.16 24.38 5.07
CA HIS A 14 25.52 24.02 6.31
C HIS A 14 25.47 22.49 6.49
N ASP A 15 25.97 22.00 7.63
CA ASP A 15 25.86 20.60 8.08
C ASP A 15 24.67 20.46 9.06
N PRO A 16 23.49 19.99 8.61
CA PRO A 16 22.34 19.81 9.47
C PRO A 16 22.59 18.73 10.55
N GLN A 17 22.03 18.95 11.73
CA GLN A 17 22.08 17.95 12.79
C GLN A 17 21.46 16.62 12.34
N LEU A 18 22.18 15.51 12.56
CA LEU A 18 21.66 14.17 12.36
C LEU A 18 20.65 13.82 13.46
N LYS A 19 19.39 13.64 13.10
CA LYS A 19 18.33 13.21 14.04
C LYS A 19 18.19 11.68 14.06
N GLY A 20 18.01 11.13 15.27
CA GLY A 20 17.80 9.69 15.50
C GLY A 20 19.08 8.90 15.81
N GLY A 21 20.24 9.55 15.89
CA GLY A 21 21.52 8.94 16.26
C GLY A 21 22.69 9.88 15.94
N ASN A 22 23.86 9.61 16.50
CA ASN A 22 25.05 10.49 16.37
C ASN A 22 26.08 9.99 15.36
N PHE A 23 26.00 8.73 14.92
CA PHE A 23 27.02 8.07 14.11
C PHE A 23 26.38 7.40 12.90
N THR A 24 27.05 7.41 11.76
CA THR A 24 26.57 6.78 10.52
C THR A 24 27.38 5.56 10.14
N TRP A 25 28.52 5.34 10.78
CA TRP A 25 29.39 4.20 10.57
C TRP A 25 29.78 3.59 11.91
N PHE A 26 29.87 2.26 11.96
CA PHE A 26 30.21 1.52 13.16
C PHE A 26 31.04 0.27 12.83
N ARG A 27 32.03 -0.05 13.67
CA ARG A 27 32.93 -1.19 13.51
C ARG A 27 33.19 -1.93 14.82
N GLY A 28 33.44 -3.24 14.70
CA GLY A 28 33.80 -4.15 15.79
C GLY A 28 32.60 -4.93 16.34
N THR A 29 32.87 -6.07 16.98
CA THR A 29 31.89 -6.80 17.80
C THR A 29 31.37 -5.82 18.86
N ASN A 30 30.06 -5.58 18.90
CA ASN A 30 29.37 -4.58 19.76
C ASN A 30 29.53 -3.09 19.42
N HIS A 31 30.03 -2.70 18.24
CA HIS A 31 30.08 -1.28 17.81
C HIS A 31 30.93 -0.35 18.68
N HIS A 32 31.98 -0.86 19.32
CA HIS A 32 32.86 -0.05 20.18
C HIS A 32 33.54 1.13 19.45
N SER A 33 33.63 1.09 18.12
CA SER A 33 34.07 2.23 17.30
C SER A 33 32.92 2.72 16.43
N ALA A 34 32.62 4.01 16.51
CA ALA A 34 31.57 4.65 15.73
C ALA A 34 32.00 6.05 15.26
N ALA A 35 31.60 6.43 14.05
CA ALA A 35 31.90 7.74 13.48
C ALA A 35 30.74 8.25 12.62
N ARG A 36 30.62 9.58 12.50
CA ARG A 36 29.71 10.24 11.55
C ARG A 36 30.47 10.55 10.26
N LEU A 37 30.47 9.58 9.35
CA LEU A 37 31.15 9.67 8.06
C LEU A 37 30.24 10.21 6.95
N ASP A 38 28.95 9.91 7.02
CA ASP A 38 27.95 10.25 6.01
C ASP A 38 27.19 11.51 6.45
N ARG A 39 27.16 12.53 5.59
CA ARG A 39 26.49 13.81 5.85
C ARG A 39 25.94 14.39 4.56
N PHE A 40 24.81 15.09 4.67
CA PHE A 40 24.41 16.03 3.63
C PHE A 40 24.98 17.41 4.00
N LEU A 41 25.46 18.13 3.00
CA LEU A 41 25.84 19.53 3.12
C LEU A 41 24.99 20.29 2.11
N TYR A 42 24.48 21.44 2.51
CA TYR A 42 23.68 22.29 1.62
C TYR A 42 24.09 23.75 1.75
N SER A 43 23.94 24.49 0.67
CA SER A 43 24.25 25.91 0.65
C SER A 43 23.14 26.74 1.28
N ARG A 44 23.43 28.00 1.56
CA ARG A 44 22.46 28.95 2.11
C ARG A 44 21.24 29.15 1.20
N GLU A 45 21.44 29.18 -0.11
CA GLU A 45 20.34 29.34 -1.08
C GLU A 45 19.34 28.17 -0.99
N TRP A 46 19.83 26.97 -0.66
CA TRP A 46 19.00 25.79 -0.44
C TRP A 46 18.15 25.94 0.84
N GLU A 47 18.73 26.48 1.91
CA GLU A 47 18.02 26.77 3.16
C GLU A 47 16.92 27.81 2.95
N GLU A 48 17.20 28.86 2.18
CA GLU A 48 16.22 29.91 1.85
C GLU A 48 15.08 29.38 0.97
N THR A 49 15.35 28.38 0.13
CA THR A 49 14.35 27.76 -0.76
C THR A 49 13.41 26.80 -0.03
N PHE A 50 13.91 26.02 0.95
CA PHE A 50 13.14 24.97 1.62
C PHE A 50 12.85 25.32 3.08
N LYS A 51 11.59 25.63 3.40
CA LYS A 51 11.13 26.04 4.75
C LYS A 51 11.45 25.08 5.91
N ASN A 52 11.68 23.79 5.63
CA ASN A 52 12.15 22.83 6.63
C ASN A 52 13.17 21.87 6.01
N ILE A 53 14.33 21.71 6.65
CA ILE A 53 15.34 20.73 6.25
C ILE A 53 15.67 19.83 7.44
N ARG A 54 15.62 18.51 7.25
CA ARG A 54 15.91 17.53 8.29
C ARG A 54 16.73 16.38 7.74
N GLN A 55 17.86 16.10 8.39
CA GLN A 55 18.63 14.89 8.19
C GLN A 55 18.28 13.84 9.25
N THR A 56 17.97 12.62 8.84
CA THR A 56 17.69 11.49 9.74
C THR A 56 18.53 10.28 9.43
N ILE A 57 18.94 9.55 10.47
CA ILE A 57 19.53 8.22 10.33
C ILE A 57 18.43 7.18 10.08
N MET A 58 18.69 6.25 9.17
CA MET A 58 17.80 5.13 8.87
C MET A 58 18.31 3.83 9.50
N PRO A 59 17.42 2.89 9.85
CA PRO A 59 17.83 1.60 10.40
C PRO A 59 18.79 0.86 9.48
N ARG A 60 19.82 0.28 10.10
CA ARG A 60 20.88 -0.49 9.44
C ARG A 60 20.57 -1.98 9.58
N VAL A 61 20.69 -2.73 8.49
CA VAL A 61 20.34 -4.17 8.46
C VAL A 61 21.59 -5.05 8.35
N THR A 62 22.45 -4.82 7.35
CA THR A 62 23.63 -5.69 7.08
C THR A 62 24.92 -4.93 6.71
N SER A 63 24.91 -3.60 6.72
CA SER A 63 26.09 -2.78 6.43
C SER A 63 26.74 -2.28 7.73
N ASP A 64 28.01 -1.92 7.67
CA ASP A 64 28.70 -1.14 8.69
C ASP A 64 28.32 0.36 8.65
N HIS A 65 27.63 0.80 7.59
CA HIS A 65 27.03 2.13 7.45
C HIS A 65 25.50 2.12 7.68
N SER A 66 25.02 3.08 8.45
CA SER A 66 23.60 3.45 8.54
C SER A 66 23.26 4.46 7.44
N PRO A 67 22.31 4.17 6.55
CA PRO A 67 21.89 5.13 5.55
C PRO A 67 21.35 6.42 6.20
N ILE A 68 21.63 7.57 5.59
CA ILE A 68 21.05 8.86 6.00
C ILE A 68 20.08 9.37 4.95
N MET A 69 19.02 10.06 5.40
CA MET A 69 18.00 10.63 4.53
C MET A 69 17.88 12.13 4.81
N LEU A 70 17.90 12.94 3.74
CA LEU A 70 17.57 14.36 3.79
C LEU A 70 16.11 14.56 3.37
N GLN A 71 15.35 15.28 4.19
CA GLN A 71 13.98 15.69 3.91
C GLN A 71 13.92 17.22 3.85
N CYS A 72 13.46 17.76 2.72
CA CYS A 72 13.36 19.21 2.49
C CYS A 72 11.91 19.61 2.15
N GLY A 73 11.50 20.80 2.57
CA GLY A 73 10.26 21.46 2.14
C GLY A 73 9.08 21.37 3.12
N GLY A 74 7.87 21.61 2.61
CA GLY A 74 6.62 21.44 3.37
C GLY A 74 6.41 19.96 3.70
N TRP A 75 6.42 19.61 4.98
CA TRP A 75 6.13 18.25 5.41
C TRP A 75 4.63 17.98 5.31
N TRP A 76 4.13 17.86 4.08
CA TRP A 76 2.82 17.31 3.83
C TRP A 76 2.84 15.87 4.31
N GLN A 77 2.25 15.62 5.48
CA GLN A 77 1.89 14.26 5.84
C GLN A 77 0.81 13.82 4.86
N ASN A 78 1.24 13.19 3.77
CA ASN A 78 0.33 12.39 2.97
C ASN A 78 -0.28 11.35 3.90
N LYS A 79 -1.56 11.53 4.24
CA LYS A 79 -2.30 10.54 5.01
C LYS A 79 -2.21 9.22 4.24
N SER A 80 -1.50 8.25 4.80
CA SER A 80 -1.47 6.92 4.22
C SER A 80 -2.89 6.38 4.23
N TYR A 81 -3.45 6.15 3.06
CA TYR A 81 -4.74 5.49 2.93
C TYR A 81 -4.55 3.99 3.20
N PHE A 82 -5.60 3.39 3.75
CA PHE A 82 -5.62 1.96 4.03
C PHE A 82 -5.50 1.18 2.72
N LYS A 83 -4.70 0.12 2.76
CA LYS A 83 -4.62 -0.88 1.70
C LYS A 83 -4.56 -2.23 2.38
N PHE A 84 -5.47 -3.10 2.00
CA PHE A 84 -5.49 -4.48 2.44
C PHE A 84 -4.25 -5.21 1.91
N GLU A 85 -3.50 -5.87 2.78
CA GLU A 85 -2.34 -6.66 2.38
C GLU A 85 -2.77 -8.13 2.23
N ASN A 86 -2.61 -8.72 1.04
CA ASN A 86 -3.17 -10.04 0.73
C ASN A 86 -2.58 -11.18 1.58
N TRP A 87 -1.38 -11.00 2.16
CA TRP A 87 -0.81 -11.98 3.09
C TRP A 87 -1.59 -12.08 4.41
N TRP A 88 -2.41 -11.09 4.78
CA TRP A 88 -3.29 -11.18 5.94
C TRP A 88 -4.22 -12.39 5.87
N LEU A 89 -4.64 -12.76 4.65
CA LEU A 89 -5.48 -13.93 4.39
C LEU A 89 -4.77 -15.27 4.68
N LYS A 90 -3.44 -15.25 4.80
CA LYS A 90 -2.62 -16.43 5.12
C LYS A 90 -2.35 -16.57 6.61
N VAL A 91 -2.77 -15.60 7.43
CA VAL A 91 -2.59 -15.66 8.88
C VAL A 91 -3.67 -16.57 9.46
N ASP A 92 -3.26 -17.55 10.25
CA ASP A 92 -4.18 -18.49 10.89
C ASP A 92 -5.21 -17.73 11.76
N GLY A 93 -6.47 -18.12 11.64
CA GLY A 93 -7.58 -17.48 12.34
C GLY A 93 -8.04 -16.13 11.76
N PHE A 94 -7.40 -15.60 10.70
CA PHE A 94 -7.80 -14.32 10.11
C PHE A 94 -9.28 -14.29 9.70
N LYS A 95 -9.76 -15.33 9.02
CA LYS A 95 -11.17 -15.41 8.60
C LYS A 95 -12.13 -15.38 9.80
N GLY A 96 -11.82 -16.14 10.85
CA GLY A 96 -12.61 -16.16 12.09
C GLY A 96 -12.67 -14.79 12.78
N LEU A 97 -11.58 -14.01 12.74
CA LEU A 97 -11.58 -12.63 13.24
C LEU A 97 -12.52 -11.74 12.42
N VAL A 98 -12.47 -11.84 11.09
CA VAL A 98 -13.37 -11.08 10.21
C VAL A 98 -14.83 -11.50 10.45
N ASP A 99 -15.12 -12.79 10.59
CA ASP A 99 -16.47 -13.30 10.88
C ASP A 99 -17.01 -12.74 12.21
N SER A 100 -16.20 -12.75 13.27
CA SER A 100 -16.56 -12.18 14.58
C SER A 100 -16.86 -10.69 14.48
N TRP A 101 -15.92 -9.91 13.94
CA TRP A 101 -16.09 -8.45 13.85
C TRP A 101 -17.27 -8.08 12.96
N TRP A 102 -17.46 -8.79 11.83
CA TRP A 102 -18.54 -8.50 10.91
C TRP A 102 -19.92 -8.73 11.53
N SER A 103 -20.05 -9.79 12.34
CA SER A 103 -21.29 -10.12 13.06
C SER A 103 -21.60 -9.15 14.19
N GLU A 104 -20.58 -8.52 14.79
CA GLU A 104 -20.75 -7.49 15.84
C GLU A 104 -21.24 -6.15 15.28
N PHE A 105 -21.06 -5.88 13.98
CA PHE A 105 -21.41 -4.59 13.39
C PHE A 105 -22.92 -4.44 13.17
N VAL A 106 -23.55 -3.66 14.03
CA VAL A 106 -24.94 -3.22 13.87
C VAL A 106 -24.97 -1.86 13.15
N VAL A 107 -25.50 -1.85 11.93
CA VAL A 107 -25.67 -0.64 11.13
C VAL A 107 -27.08 -0.59 10.57
N GLU A 108 -27.78 0.53 10.77
CA GLU A 108 -29.10 0.80 10.20
C GLU A 108 -28.97 1.63 8.92
N GLY A 109 -29.96 1.50 8.01
CA GLY A 109 -29.99 2.23 6.74
C GLY A 109 -30.29 1.34 5.53
N CYS A 110 -30.11 1.88 4.33
CA CYS A 110 -30.23 1.11 3.09
C CYS A 110 -29.08 0.08 2.97
N PRO A 111 -29.27 -1.04 2.26
CA PRO A 111 -28.28 -2.12 2.18
C PRO A 111 -26.88 -1.68 1.73
N ASP A 112 -26.82 -0.80 0.73
CA ASP A 112 -25.58 -0.22 0.20
C ASP A 112 -24.85 0.67 1.23
N TYR A 113 -25.59 1.47 2.00
CA TYR A 113 -25.03 2.23 3.12
C TYR A 113 -24.51 1.30 4.23
N LYS A 114 -25.26 0.25 4.57
CA LYS A 114 -24.86 -0.75 5.57
C LYS A 114 -23.54 -1.41 5.19
N LEU A 115 -23.42 -1.89 3.94
CA LEU A 115 -22.19 -2.50 3.44
C LEU A 115 -21.02 -1.52 3.50
N SER A 116 -21.19 -0.29 3.01
CA SER A 116 -20.14 0.74 3.02
C SER A 116 -19.66 1.04 4.45
N MET A 117 -20.59 1.18 5.39
CA MET A 117 -20.27 1.44 6.79
C MET A 117 -19.62 0.24 7.48
N LYS A 118 -20.09 -0.99 7.24
CA LYS A 118 -19.44 -2.19 7.77
C LYS A 118 -18.01 -2.36 7.25
N LEU A 119 -17.77 -2.12 5.96
CA LEU A 119 -16.41 -2.10 5.38
C LEU A 119 -15.53 -1.03 6.04
N LYS A 120 -16.09 0.15 6.34
CA LYS A 120 -15.39 1.23 7.04
C LYS A 120 -15.03 0.86 8.49
N LEU A 121 -15.92 0.20 9.22
CA LEU A 121 -15.67 -0.31 10.57
C LEU A 121 -14.63 -1.44 10.56
N LEU A 122 -14.76 -2.40 9.64
CA LEU A 122 -13.80 -3.47 9.45
C LEU A 122 -12.39 -2.93 9.17
N LYS A 123 -12.29 -1.90 8.31
CA LYS A 123 -11.04 -1.20 8.03
C LYS A 123 -10.39 -0.60 9.28
N GLN A 124 -11.14 -0.16 10.28
CA GLN A 124 -10.59 0.31 11.55
C GLN A 124 -10.01 -0.86 12.36
N LYS A 125 -10.76 -1.94 12.53
CA LYS A 125 -10.30 -3.17 13.20
C LYS A 125 -9.04 -3.74 12.55
N LEU A 126 -9.01 -3.83 11.22
CA LEU A 126 -7.84 -4.30 10.47
C LEU A 126 -6.61 -3.39 10.63
N LYS A 127 -6.79 -2.07 10.77
CA LYS A 127 -5.68 -1.15 11.06
C LYS A 127 -5.08 -1.37 12.44
N GLU A 128 -5.90 -1.68 13.43
CA GLU A 128 -5.44 -1.97 14.80
C GLU A 128 -4.74 -3.32 14.83
N TRP A 129 -5.39 -4.36 14.30
CA TRP A 129 -4.85 -5.72 14.21
C TRP A 129 -3.54 -5.77 13.41
N SER A 130 -3.44 -5.08 12.27
CA SER A 130 -2.21 -5.08 11.45
C SER A 130 -1.02 -4.42 12.14
N LYS A 131 -1.24 -3.46 13.04
CA LYS A 131 -0.16 -2.90 13.87
C LYS A 131 0.33 -3.91 14.89
N GLN A 132 -0.60 -4.63 15.54
CA GLN A 132 -0.29 -5.68 16.50
C GLN A 132 0.51 -6.81 15.84
N ILE A 133 -0.02 -7.42 14.78
CA ILE A 133 0.66 -8.50 14.05
C ILE A 133 2.01 -8.02 13.51
N GLY A 134 2.09 -6.78 12.98
CA GLY A 134 3.35 -6.22 12.52
C GLY A 134 4.42 -6.15 13.61
N GLY A 135 4.03 -5.78 14.83
CA GLY A 135 4.91 -5.76 16.00
C GLY A 135 5.31 -7.17 16.48
N GLU A 136 4.36 -8.10 16.50
CA GLU A 136 4.58 -9.50 16.85
C GLU A 136 5.55 -10.18 15.88
N LEU A 137 5.34 -10.02 14.56
CA LEU A 137 6.24 -10.55 13.54
C LEU A 137 7.65 -9.97 13.64
N GLY A 138 7.77 -8.66 13.93
CA GLY A 138 9.06 -8.02 14.15
C GLY A 138 9.79 -8.57 15.38
N THR A 139 9.06 -8.75 16.47
CA THR A 139 9.60 -9.32 17.72
C THR A 139 10.02 -10.78 17.51
N LYS A 140 9.17 -11.58 16.85
CA LYS A 140 9.46 -12.97 16.49
C LYS A 140 10.71 -13.08 15.63
N LYS A 141 10.84 -12.25 14.59
CA LYS A 141 12.02 -12.21 13.72
C LYS A 141 13.29 -11.93 14.52
N ASN A 142 13.28 -10.91 15.38
CA ASN A 142 14.46 -10.54 16.17
C ASN A 142 14.86 -11.65 17.16
N LYS A 143 13.86 -12.31 17.78
CA LYS A 143 14.10 -13.45 18.67
C LYS A 143 14.76 -14.62 17.92
N LEU A 144 14.20 -15.02 16.78
CA LEU A 144 14.73 -16.10 15.95
C LEU A 144 16.15 -15.81 15.46
N LEU A 145 16.45 -14.56 15.07
CA LEU A 145 17.79 -14.15 14.66
C LEU A 145 18.79 -14.18 15.82
N SER A 146 18.35 -13.83 17.04
CA SER A 146 19.19 -13.93 18.24
C SER A 146 19.51 -15.39 18.56
N GLU A 147 18.49 -16.25 18.60
CA GLU A 147 18.66 -17.69 18.89
C GLU A 147 19.53 -18.38 17.83
N LEU A 148 19.37 -18.02 16.55
CA LEU A 148 20.26 -18.51 15.49
C LEU A 148 21.71 -18.07 15.72
N GLY A 149 21.91 -16.80 16.11
CA GLY A 149 23.24 -16.27 16.44
C GLY A 149 23.90 -17.00 17.61
N ASP A 150 23.14 -17.34 18.65
CA ASP A 150 23.63 -18.12 19.79
C ASP A 150 24.04 -19.55 19.37
N ILE A 151 23.28 -20.19 18.48
CA ILE A 151 23.61 -21.51 17.91
C ILE A 151 24.86 -21.43 17.03
N ASP A 152 24.99 -20.41 16.17
CA ASP A 152 26.15 -20.25 15.31
C ASP A 152 27.42 -19.99 16.15
N LEU A 153 27.35 -19.22 17.24
CA LEU A 153 28.44 -19.04 18.20
C LEU A 153 28.84 -20.33 18.91
N ALA A 154 27.85 -21.17 19.28
CA ALA A 154 28.12 -22.48 19.86
C ALA A 154 28.85 -23.39 18.85
N GLN A 155 28.47 -23.33 17.57
CA GLN A 155 29.08 -24.10 16.49
C GLN A 155 30.56 -23.73 16.26
N ASP A 156 30.94 -22.47 16.45
CA ASP A 156 32.33 -22.01 16.32
C ASP A 156 33.27 -22.60 17.40
N SER A 157 32.71 -23.00 18.55
CA SER A 157 33.48 -23.50 19.69
C SER A 157 33.38 -25.01 19.89
N ARG A 158 32.30 -25.65 19.41
CA ARG A 158 32.07 -27.09 19.53
C ARG A 158 31.13 -27.63 18.45
N LEU A 159 31.05 -28.96 18.35
CA LEU A 159 30.01 -29.62 17.57
C LEU A 159 28.63 -29.39 18.22
N LEU A 160 27.62 -29.17 17.38
CA LEU A 160 26.22 -29.04 17.78
C LEU A 160 25.63 -30.41 18.15
N THR A 161 24.73 -30.43 19.12
CA THR A 161 23.96 -31.63 19.46
C THR A 161 22.85 -31.87 18.42
N GLU A 162 22.28 -33.08 18.40
CA GLU A 162 21.13 -33.38 17.52
C GLU A 162 19.93 -32.46 17.81
N ASP A 163 19.67 -32.18 19.09
CA ASP A 163 18.61 -31.25 19.51
C ASP A 163 18.86 -29.83 18.98
N GLU A 164 20.10 -29.33 19.04
CA GLU A 164 20.47 -28.01 18.52
C GLU A 164 20.35 -27.93 17.00
N LEU A 165 20.70 -29.01 16.29
CA LEU A 165 20.49 -29.11 14.85
C LEU A 165 19.00 -29.06 14.50
N MET A 166 18.15 -29.73 15.28
CA MET A 166 16.69 -29.70 15.09
C MET A 166 16.09 -28.32 15.37
N VAL A 167 16.53 -27.66 16.45
CA VAL A 167 16.14 -26.28 16.77
C VAL A 167 16.57 -25.33 15.66
N ARG A 168 17.82 -25.43 15.19
CA ARG A 168 18.33 -24.62 14.07
C ARG A 168 17.50 -24.80 12.81
N ALA A 169 17.17 -26.04 12.44
CA ALA A 169 16.33 -26.32 11.29
C ALA A 169 14.94 -25.68 11.42
N THR A 170 14.34 -25.75 12.62
CA THR A 170 13.05 -25.12 12.91
C THR A 170 13.11 -23.60 12.79
N ILE A 171 14.15 -22.97 13.35
CA ILE A 171 14.37 -21.53 13.25
C ILE A 171 14.50 -21.08 11.79
N LEU A 172 15.25 -21.83 10.97
CA LEU A 172 15.43 -21.51 9.55
C LEU A 172 14.11 -21.58 8.78
N VAL A 173 13.29 -22.58 9.05
CA VAL A 173 11.94 -22.69 8.44
C VAL A 173 11.07 -21.50 8.82
N GLU A 174 11.04 -21.12 10.11
CA GLU A 174 10.24 -19.97 10.55
C GLU A 174 10.75 -18.63 9.97
N LEU A 175 12.07 -18.46 9.85
CA LEU A 175 12.65 -17.28 9.20
C LEU A 175 12.31 -17.23 7.70
N GLU A 176 12.27 -18.39 7.03
CA GLU A 176 11.85 -18.49 5.64
C GLU A 176 10.37 -18.08 5.46
N GLU A 177 9.49 -18.50 6.38
CA GLU A 177 8.08 -18.07 6.38
C GLU A 177 7.94 -16.56 6.57
N LEU A 178 8.68 -15.97 7.51
CA LEU A 178 8.72 -14.52 7.71
C LEU A 178 9.23 -13.78 6.46
N ALA A 179 10.26 -14.32 5.80
CA ALA A 179 10.77 -13.78 4.55
C ALA A 179 9.72 -13.83 3.42
N LYS A 180 8.96 -14.93 3.30
CA LYS A 180 7.85 -15.06 2.34
C LYS A 180 6.75 -14.03 2.57
N ILE A 181 6.44 -13.70 3.84
CA ILE A 181 5.49 -12.64 4.19
C ILE A 181 6.02 -11.27 3.74
N GLU A 182 7.28 -10.95 4.06
CA GLU A 182 7.92 -9.69 3.64
C GLU A 182 7.96 -9.55 2.12
N GLU A 183 8.31 -10.62 1.41
CA GLU A 183 8.33 -10.68 -0.04
C GLU A 183 6.93 -10.43 -0.63
N SER A 184 5.89 -11.11 -0.10
CA SER A 184 4.51 -10.91 -0.53
C SER A 184 4.05 -9.46 -0.37
N ARG A 185 4.39 -8.83 0.77
CA ARG A 185 4.12 -7.41 1.03
C ARG A 185 4.82 -6.51 0.01
N TRP A 186 6.09 -6.76 -0.31
CA TRP A 186 6.84 -5.95 -1.27
C TRP A 186 6.37 -6.15 -2.71
N ARG A 187 6.06 -7.39 -3.10
CA ARG A 187 5.49 -7.72 -4.40
C ARG A 187 4.17 -6.97 -4.62
N GLN A 188 3.24 -7.02 -3.66
CA GLN A 188 1.98 -6.28 -3.75
C GLN A 188 2.19 -4.76 -3.82
N LYS A 189 3.12 -4.21 -3.03
CA LYS A 189 3.45 -2.77 -3.03
C LYS A 189 4.09 -2.30 -4.34
N SER A 190 4.95 -3.12 -4.94
CA SER A 190 5.63 -2.80 -6.20
C SER A 190 4.72 -2.87 -7.42
N ARG A 191 3.58 -3.60 -7.35
CA ARG A 191 2.65 -3.84 -8.47
C ARG A 191 3.26 -4.60 -9.65
N ILE A 192 4.29 -5.39 -9.40
CA ILE A 192 4.95 -6.22 -10.41
C ILE A 192 4.26 -7.58 -10.48
N LEU A 193 3.57 -7.81 -11.61
CA LEU A 193 2.78 -9.02 -11.83
C LEU A 193 3.57 -10.16 -12.49
N TRP A 194 4.65 -9.86 -13.22
CA TRP A 194 5.42 -10.84 -13.99
C TRP A 194 6.43 -11.63 -13.14
N LEU A 195 6.85 -11.10 -11.98
CA LEU A 195 7.66 -11.84 -11.02
C LEU A 195 6.73 -12.71 -10.17
N LYS A 196 6.98 -14.03 -10.14
CA LYS A 196 6.27 -14.97 -9.27
C LYS A 196 6.81 -14.88 -7.85
N GLN A 197 6.02 -15.29 -6.86
CA GLN A 197 6.45 -15.37 -5.46
C GLN A 197 7.57 -16.42 -5.33
N GLY A 198 8.65 -16.11 -4.62
CA GLY A 198 9.83 -16.95 -4.43
C GLY A 198 11.14 -16.37 -5.01
N ASP A 199 11.09 -15.24 -5.72
CA ASP A 199 12.31 -14.53 -6.13
C ASP A 199 12.75 -13.60 -4.98
N ASN A 200 13.85 -13.95 -4.32
CA ASN A 200 14.44 -13.27 -3.14
C ASN A 200 14.93 -11.82 -3.39
N ASN A 201 14.20 -11.02 -4.15
CA ASN A 201 14.60 -9.69 -4.60
C ASN A 201 13.72 -8.57 -4.05
N THR A 202 13.61 -8.50 -2.72
CA THR A 202 12.92 -7.40 -2.01
C THR A 202 13.48 -6.03 -2.38
N ARG A 203 14.79 -5.92 -2.66
CA ARG A 203 15.46 -4.68 -3.09
C ARG A 203 14.92 -4.17 -4.43
N PHE A 204 14.68 -5.05 -5.40
CA PHE A 204 14.08 -4.68 -6.68
C PHE A 204 12.64 -4.17 -6.48
N PHE A 205 11.83 -4.90 -5.71
CA PHE A 205 10.47 -4.46 -5.40
C PHE A 205 10.41 -3.11 -4.68
N GLN A 206 11.32 -2.88 -3.73
CA GLN A 206 11.47 -1.58 -3.05
C GLN A 206 11.79 -0.46 -4.03
N ARG A 207 12.80 -0.66 -4.90
CA ARG A 207 13.19 0.32 -5.92
C ARG A 207 12.03 0.66 -6.85
N MET A 208 11.26 -0.34 -7.26
CA MET A 208 10.11 -0.17 -8.14
C MET A 208 8.94 0.53 -7.46
N ALA A 209 8.64 0.19 -6.20
CA ALA A 209 7.63 0.90 -5.41
C ALA A 209 8.00 2.38 -5.22
N ILE A 210 9.28 2.68 -4.96
CA ILE A 210 9.80 4.05 -4.87
C ILE A 210 9.70 4.76 -6.23
N ALA A 211 10.04 4.09 -7.33
CA ALA A 211 9.91 4.64 -8.67
C ALA A 211 8.46 4.99 -9.00
N HIS A 212 7.51 4.08 -8.78
CA HIS A 212 6.08 4.35 -8.97
C HIS A 212 5.59 5.49 -8.09
N LYS A 213 6.03 5.58 -6.82
CA LYS A 213 5.69 6.70 -5.94
C LYS A 213 6.19 8.03 -6.49
N ARG A 214 7.41 8.08 -7.05
CA ARG A 214 7.96 9.28 -7.71
C ARG A 214 7.17 9.67 -8.96
N TYR A 215 6.83 8.70 -9.81
CA TYR A 215 6.07 8.95 -11.04
C TYR A 215 4.62 9.36 -10.80
N ASN A 216 3.98 8.82 -9.77
CA ASN A 216 2.60 9.15 -9.43
C ASN A 216 2.48 10.44 -8.59
N ASN A 217 3.60 11.07 -8.23
CA ASN A 217 3.58 12.35 -7.54
C ASN A 217 3.33 13.46 -8.55
N ILE A 218 2.18 14.12 -8.43
CA ILE A 218 1.80 15.26 -9.26
C ILE A 218 2.22 16.52 -8.51
N ASP A 219 3.40 17.05 -8.86
CA ASP A 219 4.00 18.22 -8.24
C ASP A 219 3.62 19.54 -8.92
N ARG A 220 3.20 19.47 -10.19
CA ARG A 220 2.75 20.64 -10.97
C ARG A 220 1.77 20.24 -12.07
N LEU A 221 0.95 21.19 -12.48
CA LEU A 221 0.12 21.12 -13.68
C LEU A 221 0.37 22.32 -14.58
N ILE A 222 0.30 22.13 -15.90
CA ILE A 222 0.30 23.22 -16.88
C ILE A 222 -1.10 23.33 -17.45
N ILE A 223 -1.74 24.48 -17.24
CA ILE A 223 -3.12 24.74 -17.65
C ILE A 223 -3.11 26.00 -18.49
N SER A 224 -3.50 25.89 -19.76
CA SER A 224 -3.53 27.02 -20.70
C SER A 224 -2.21 27.81 -20.80
N GLY A 225 -1.07 27.15 -20.56
CA GLY A 225 0.26 27.76 -20.57
C GLY A 225 0.77 28.27 -19.21
N GLU A 226 -0.07 28.29 -18.18
CA GLU A 226 0.30 28.68 -16.82
C GLU A 226 0.63 27.47 -15.93
N GLU A 227 1.65 27.61 -15.08
CA GLU A 227 2.11 26.54 -14.20
C GLU A 227 1.48 26.67 -12.80
N VAL A 228 0.71 25.66 -12.39
CA VAL A 228 0.10 25.55 -11.05
C VAL A 228 0.91 24.58 -10.21
N LYS A 229 1.41 25.04 -9.05
CA LYS A 229 2.25 24.26 -8.11
C LYS A 229 1.61 24.04 -6.74
N GLU A 230 0.60 24.83 -6.39
CA GLU A 230 -0.04 24.73 -5.09
C GLU A 230 -0.91 23.45 -5.04
N PRO A 231 -0.74 22.55 -4.05
CA PRO A 231 -1.42 21.26 -4.04
C PRO A 231 -2.95 21.34 -4.05
N GLU A 232 -3.55 22.31 -3.37
CA GLU A 232 -5.01 22.45 -3.33
C GLU A 232 -5.55 22.96 -4.68
N ASP A 233 -4.82 23.86 -5.33
CA ASP A 233 -5.16 24.34 -6.68
C ASP A 233 -5.01 23.22 -7.71
N ILE A 234 -3.95 22.41 -7.63
CA ILE A 234 -3.78 21.21 -8.48
C ILE A 234 -5.00 20.31 -8.35
N LYS A 235 -5.43 20.03 -7.12
CA LYS A 235 -6.59 19.17 -6.84
C LYS A 235 -7.89 19.76 -7.37
N LEU A 236 -8.15 21.05 -7.16
CA LEU A 236 -9.35 21.73 -7.66
C LEU A 236 -9.40 21.71 -9.19
N ASN A 237 -8.30 22.05 -9.85
CA ASN A 237 -8.20 22.04 -11.31
C ASN A 237 -8.43 20.65 -11.89
N MET A 238 -7.90 19.60 -11.26
CA MET A 238 -8.17 18.21 -11.68
C MET A 238 -9.65 17.86 -11.56
N ILE A 239 -10.29 18.22 -10.45
CA ILE A 239 -11.72 17.97 -10.24
C ILE A 239 -12.55 18.70 -11.29
N GLU A 240 -12.26 19.97 -11.55
CA GLU A 240 -12.98 20.78 -12.54
C GLU A 240 -12.80 20.22 -13.96
N PHE A 241 -11.56 19.86 -14.33
CA PHE A 241 -11.26 19.25 -15.63
C PHE A 241 -12.11 17.99 -15.87
N TYR A 242 -12.11 17.04 -14.94
CA TYR A 242 -12.86 15.80 -15.10
C TYR A 242 -14.36 16.00 -15.01
N LYS A 243 -14.84 16.92 -14.15
CA LYS A 243 -16.27 17.30 -14.15
C LYS A 243 -16.69 17.82 -15.51
N LYS A 244 -15.93 18.74 -16.10
CA LYS A 244 -16.21 19.28 -17.43
C LYS A 244 -16.14 18.19 -18.51
N LEU A 245 -15.13 17.31 -18.45
CA LEU A 245 -14.95 16.21 -19.41
C LEU A 245 -16.13 15.23 -19.42
N TYR A 246 -16.69 14.92 -18.24
CA TYR A 246 -17.82 14.00 -18.10
C TYR A 246 -19.18 14.71 -18.01
N THR A 247 -19.23 16.02 -18.21
CA THR A 247 -20.49 16.76 -18.33
C THR A 247 -21.02 16.57 -19.73
N GLU A 248 -22.29 16.14 -19.84
CA GLU A 248 -22.98 16.09 -21.11
C GLU A 248 -23.08 17.51 -21.71
N THR A 249 -22.68 17.64 -22.97
CA THR A 249 -22.73 18.93 -23.70
C THR A 249 -23.77 18.91 -24.80
N GLU A 250 -24.20 17.72 -25.23
CA GLU A 250 -25.22 17.57 -26.25
C GLU A 250 -26.61 17.73 -25.63
N LEU A 251 -27.35 18.71 -26.14
CA LEU A 251 -28.77 18.93 -25.77
C LEU A 251 -29.68 17.91 -26.46
N TRP A 252 -29.23 17.34 -27.58
CA TRP A 252 -29.98 16.38 -28.35
C TRP A 252 -29.72 14.96 -27.83
N ARG A 253 -30.80 14.26 -27.47
CA ARG A 253 -30.80 12.82 -27.17
C ARG A 253 -31.66 12.11 -28.22
N PRO A 254 -31.21 10.99 -28.80
CA PRO A 254 -32.07 10.17 -29.65
C PRO A 254 -33.34 9.77 -28.89
N SER A 255 -34.49 9.80 -29.56
CA SER A 255 -35.72 9.23 -29.00
C SER A 255 -35.55 7.72 -28.84
N PHE A 256 -36.07 7.16 -27.73
CA PHE A 256 -36.17 5.71 -27.55
C PHE A 256 -37.35 5.09 -28.31
N GLU A 257 -38.15 5.90 -29.02
CA GLU A 257 -39.26 5.46 -29.87
C GLU A 257 -38.74 4.96 -31.22
N TYR A 258 -38.04 3.84 -31.20
CA TYR A 258 -37.58 3.18 -32.41
C TYR A 258 -38.72 2.38 -33.04
N VAL A 259 -39.17 2.80 -34.23
CA VAL A 259 -40.15 2.09 -35.05
C VAL A 259 -39.41 1.10 -35.97
N ASN A 260 -39.89 -0.14 -36.07
CA ASN A 260 -39.32 -1.21 -36.92
C ASN A 260 -37.89 -1.68 -36.56
N CYS A 261 -37.41 -1.43 -35.34
CA CYS A 261 -36.16 -2.05 -34.90
C CYS A 261 -36.37 -3.52 -34.50
N PRO A 262 -35.39 -4.41 -34.80
CA PRO A 262 -35.37 -5.75 -34.23
C PRO A 262 -35.45 -5.67 -32.71
N ARG A 263 -36.36 -6.45 -32.12
CA ARG A 263 -36.53 -6.57 -30.66
C ARG A 263 -36.15 -7.97 -30.25
N ILE A 264 -35.54 -8.08 -29.08
CA ILE A 264 -35.36 -9.36 -28.41
C ILE A 264 -36.72 -9.97 -28.07
N SER A 265 -36.76 -11.30 -27.93
CA SER A 265 -37.97 -12.00 -27.52
C SER A 265 -38.37 -11.60 -26.10
N GLN A 266 -39.63 -11.85 -25.73
CA GLN A 266 -40.07 -11.62 -24.35
C GLN A 266 -39.27 -12.46 -23.35
N GLU A 267 -38.93 -13.70 -23.72
CA GLU A 267 -38.09 -14.59 -22.91
C GLU A 267 -36.69 -14.01 -22.69
N GLU A 268 -36.06 -13.47 -23.74
CA GLU A 268 -34.76 -12.81 -23.64
C GLU A 268 -34.84 -11.55 -22.78
N GLN A 269 -35.92 -10.77 -22.90
CA GLN A 269 -36.14 -9.58 -22.08
C GLN A 269 -36.28 -9.93 -20.60
N GLU A 270 -37.12 -10.92 -20.28
CA GLU A 270 -37.31 -11.42 -18.92
C GLU A 270 -36.00 -11.97 -18.34
N TRP A 271 -35.22 -12.68 -19.16
CA TRP A 271 -33.91 -13.21 -18.77
C TRP A 271 -32.88 -12.10 -18.48
N LEU A 272 -32.85 -11.02 -19.26
CA LEU A 272 -31.91 -9.90 -19.08
C LEU A 272 -32.29 -8.98 -17.90
N GLN A 273 -33.57 -8.93 -17.54
CA GLN A 273 -34.10 -8.07 -16.46
C GLN A 273 -34.29 -8.83 -15.14
N ARG A 274 -33.94 -10.11 -15.09
CA ARG A 274 -34.06 -10.91 -13.87
C ARG A 274 -33.06 -10.44 -12.80
N PRO A 275 -33.39 -10.59 -11.51
CA PRO A 275 -32.45 -10.31 -10.44
C PRO A 275 -31.17 -11.13 -10.55
N PHE A 276 -30.05 -10.54 -10.14
CA PHE A 276 -28.75 -11.20 -10.08
C PHE A 276 -28.77 -12.36 -9.09
N SER A 277 -28.35 -13.55 -9.52
CA SER A 277 -28.23 -14.70 -8.62
C SER A 277 -26.93 -14.66 -7.81
N GLU A 278 -26.91 -15.35 -6.66
CA GLU A 278 -25.70 -15.47 -5.85
C GLU A 278 -24.54 -16.09 -6.63
N ASP A 279 -24.82 -17.14 -7.41
CA ASP A 279 -23.82 -17.82 -8.24
C ASP A 279 -23.22 -16.90 -9.31
N GLU A 280 -24.05 -16.05 -9.92
CA GLU A 280 -23.60 -15.09 -10.93
C GLU A 280 -22.62 -14.08 -10.33
N VAL A 281 -22.98 -13.50 -9.18
CA VAL A 281 -22.14 -12.55 -8.45
C VAL A 281 -20.84 -13.21 -7.97
N LEU A 282 -20.93 -14.40 -7.38
CA LEU A 282 -19.76 -15.14 -6.90
C LEU A 282 -18.81 -15.51 -8.04
N ASN A 283 -19.34 -15.93 -9.19
CA ASN A 283 -18.53 -16.25 -10.36
C ASN A 283 -17.77 -15.02 -10.84
N ILE A 284 -18.40 -13.85 -10.94
CA ILE A 284 -17.72 -12.61 -11.32
C ILE A 284 -16.59 -12.29 -10.32
N ILE A 285 -16.88 -12.34 -9.02
CA ILE A 285 -15.88 -12.09 -7.97
C ILE A 285 -14.69 -13.05 -8.11
N LYS A 286 -14.93 -14.35 -8.37
CA LYS A 286 -13.88 -15.36 -8.58
C LYS A 286 -13.03 -15.09 -9.82
N HIS A 287 -13.59 -14.54 -10.89
CA HIS A 287 -12.85 -14.22 -12.13
C HIS A 287 -12.01 -12.94 -12.02
N CYS A 288 -12.33 -12.03 -11.11
CA CYS A 288 -11.51 -10.83 -10.90
C CYS A 288 -10.10 -11.17 -10.41
N ASP A 289 -9.06 -10.52 -10.92
CA ASP A 289 -7.69 -10.71 -10.40
C ASP A 289 -7.57 -10.11 -8.98
N GLY A 290 -7.13 -10.94 -8.02
CA GLY A 290 -7.05 -10.63 -6.60
C GLY A 290 -5.94 -9.65 -6.22
N ASP A 291 -4.90 -9.52 -7.05
CA ASP A 291 -3.71 -8.70 -6.77
C ASP A 291 -3.78 -7.30 -7.41
N LYS A 292 -4.91 -6.95 -8.02
CA LYS A 292 -5.15 -5.62 -8.61
C LYS A 292 -5.18 -4.49 -7.56
N ALA A 293 -5.13 -3.26 -8.04
CA ALA A 293 -5.19 -2.09 -7.17
C ALA A 293 -6.58 -1.98 -6.52
N PRO A 294 -6.66 -1.84 -5.18
CA PRO A 294 -7.93 -1.62 -4.52
C PRO A 294 -8.44 -0.20 -4.80
N GLY A 295 -9.75 -0.01 -4.69
CA GLY A 295 -10.37 1.30 -4.71
C GLY A 295 -10.08 2.12 -3.44
N PRO A 296 -10.75 3.26 -3.27
CA PRO A 296 -10.60 4.11 -2.08
C PRO A 296 -11.00 3.46 -0.75
N ASP A 297 -11.81 2.40 -0.79
CA ASP A 297 -12.11 1.57 0.37
C ASP A 297 -10.83 0.91 0.93
N GLY A 298 -9.91 0.51 0.05
CA GLY A 298 -8.66 -0.15 0.32
C GLY A 298 -8.71 -1.69 0.30
N PHE A 299 -9.85 -2.32 -0.03
CA PHE A 299 -9.99 -3.78 -0.07
C PHE A 299 -9.65 -4.35 -1.44
N THR A 300 -8.94 -5.47 -1.48
CA THR A 300 -8.59 -6.17 -2.72
C THR A 300 -9.66 -7.18 -3.09
N MET A 301 -9.71 -7.61 -4.36
CA MET A 301 -10.61 -8.68 -4.77
C MET A 301 -10.30 -10.01 -4.06
N SER A 302 -9.04 -10.25 -3.65
CA SER A 302 -8.69 -11.41 -2.80
C SER A 302 -9.46 -11.44 -1.48
N PHE A 303 -9.70 -10.29 -0.86
CA PHE A 303 -10.49 -10.20 0.36
C PHE A 303 -11.93 -10.66 0.11
N PHE A 304 -12.60 -10.12 -0.91
CA PHE A 304 -13.98 -10.50 -1.26
C PHE A 304 -14.11 -11.97 -1.64
N LYS A 305 -13.11 -12.55 -2.33
CA LYS A 305 -13.07 -13.98 -2.66
C LYS A 305 -12.98 -14.86 -1.42
N VAL A 306 -12.05 -14.57 -0.51
CA VAL A 306 -11.78 -15.44 0.65
C VAL A 306 -12.83 -15.27 1.74
N CYS A 307 -13.32 -14.04 1.94
CA CYS A 307 -14.35 -13.72 2.93
C CYS A 307 -15.77 -13.73 2.36
N TRP A 308 -16.00 -14.38 1.21
CA TRP A 308 -17.32 -14.40 0.56
C TRP A 308 -18.43 -14.84 1.51
N GLU A 309 -18.26 -15.96 2.21
CA GLU A 309 -19.27 -16.48 3.14
C GLU A 309 -19.68 -15.48 4.22
N THR A 310 -18.75 -14.64 4.67
CA THR A 310 -18.99 -13.58 5.66
C THR A 310 -19.78 -12.41 5.07
N LEU A 311 -19.48 -12.06 3.81
CA LEU A 311 -19.92 -10.81 3.18
C LEU A 311 -21.16 -10.99 2.30
N LYS A 312 -21.46 -12.22 1.86
CA LYS A 312 -22.41 -12.51 0.79
C LYS A 312 -23.80 -11.94 1.06
N GLU A 313 -24.28 -11.99 2.30
CA GLU A 313 -25.60 -11.49 2.63
C GLU A 313 -25.71 -9.97 2.41
N ASP A 314 -24.78 -9.18 2.96
CA ASP A 314 -24.75 -7.72 2.78
C ASP A 314 -24.47 -7.33 1.32
N LEU A 315 -23.61 -8.08 0.62
CA LEU A 315 -23.31 -7.87 -0.80
C LEU A 315 -24.52 -8.14 -1.68
N MET A 316 -25.20 -9.27 -1.50
CA MET A 316 -26.39 -9.61 -2.28
C MET A 316 -27.52 -8.63 -2.00
N GLN A 317 -27.76 -8.24 -0.74
CA GLN A 317 -28.76 -7.21 -0.43
C GLN A 317 -28.43 -5.87 -1.10
N THR A 318 -27.16 -5.48 -1.15
CA THR A 318 -26.69 -4.27 -1.83
C THR A 318 -26.98 -4.33 -3.33
N ILE A 319 -26.65 -5.44 -3.99
CA ILE A 319 -26.84 -5.64 -5.42
C ILE A 319 -28.33 -5.67 -5.78
N HIS A 320 -29.16 -6.35 -4.99
CA HIS A 320 -30.62 -6.35 -5.20
C HIS A 320 -31.24 -4.97 -5.00
N ASN A 321 -30.80 -4.22 -3.98
CA ASN A 321 -31.27 -2.85 -3.77
C ASN A 321 -30.88 -1.93 -4.94
N PHE A 322 -29.68 -2.08 -5.49
CA PHE A 322 -29.27 -1.37 -6.69
C PHE A 322 -30.12 -1.75 -7.91
N HIS A 323 -30.35 -3.04 -8.14
CA HIS A 323 -31.21 -3.52 -9.23
C HIS A 323 -32.63 -2.94 -9.16
N GLN A 324 -33.17 -2.73 -7.96
CA GLN A 324 -34.53 -2.21 -7.78
C GLN A 324 -34.63 -0.68 -7.82
N LYS A 325 -33.62 0.03 -7.30
CA LYS A 325 -33.69 1.49 -7.10
C LYS A 325 -32.84 2.28 -8.08
N GLU A 326 -31.94 1.62 -8.81
CA GLU A 326 -31.00 2.22 -9.76
C GLU A 326 -30.06 3.27 -9.11
N THR A 327 -29.95 3.23 -7.78
CA THR A 327 -29.12 4.12 -6.98
C THR A 327 -28.32 3.33 -5.98
N PHE A 328 -27.10 3.77 -5.69
CA PHE A 328 -26.23 3.20 -4.67
C PHE A 328 -25.41 4.28 -3.97
N GLU A 329 -24.88 3.92 -2.81
CA GLU A 329 -24.09 4.77 -1.93
C GLU A 329 -22.95 5.47 -2.69
N LYS A 330 -22.90 6.81 -2.58
CA LYS A 330 -21.97 7.66 -3.34
C LYS A 330 -20.52 7.27 -3.13
N SER A 331 -20.18 6.73 -1.96
CA SER A 331 -18.81 6.28 -1.67
C SER A 331 -18.30 5.17 -2.59
N PHE A 332 -19.18 4.36 -3.20
CA PHE A 332 -18.76 3.34 -4.17
C PHE A 332 -18.32 3.94 -5.52
N ASN A 333 -18.73 5.18 -5.82
CA ASN A 333 -18.28 5.93 -7.00
C ASN A 333 -16.97 6.71 -6.77
N ALA A 334 -16.38 6.61 -5.57
CA ALA A 334 -15.10 7.25 -5.33
C ALA A 334 -13.99 6.53 -6.12
N THR A 335 -13.13 7.30 -6.81
CA THR A 335 -12.00 6.75 -7.57
C THR A 335 -10.69 7.45 -7.21
N PHE A 336 -9.57 6.76 -7.46
CA PHE A 336 -8.25 7.37 -7.42
C PHE A 336 -7.85 7.80 -8.83
N VAL A 337 -7.37 9.03 -8.95
CA VAL A 337 -6.69 9.49 -10.16
C VAL A 337 -5.22 9.11 -10.05
N ALA A 338 -4.71 8.37 -11.04
CA ALA A 338 -3.31 7.95 -11.10
C ALA A 338 -2.75 8.18 -12.50
N LEU A 339 -1.48 8.60 -12.57
CA LEU A 339 -0.77 8.75 -13.84
C LEU A 339 -0.34 7.38 -14.35
N ILE A 340 -0.78 7.03 -15.57
CA ILE A 340 -0.33 5.84 -16.26
C ILE A 340 0.54 6.29 -17.44
N PRO A 341 1.85 6.02 -17.42
CA PRO A 341 2.71 6.37 -18.55
C PRO A 341 2.27 5.57 -19.78
N LYS A 342 1.93 6.27 -20.86
CA LYS A 342 1.68 5.64 -22.15
C LYS A 342 3.01 5.08 -22.67
N LYS A 343 3.07 3.80 -22.97
CA LYS A 343 4.20 3.24 -23.74
C LYS A 343 4.02 3.67 -25.19
N HIS A 344 5.09 4.13 -25.85
CA HIS A 344 5.06 4.34 -27.29
C HIS A 344 4.88 3.00 -28.00
N GLY A 345 3.86 2.89 -28.87
CA GLY A 345 3.59 1.71 -29.69
C GLY A 345 2.62 0.67 -29.11
N ALA A 346 1.68 1.06 -28.24
CA ALA A 346 0.57 0.21 -27.81
C ALA A 346 -0.68 0.42 -28.68
#